data_AF-A0A9Q3PPU2-F1
#
_entry.id   AF-A0A9Q3PPU2-F1
#
_cell.length_a   1.000
_cell.length_b   1.000
_cell.length_c   1.000
_cell.angle_alpha   90.00
_cell.angle_beta   90.00
_cell.angle_gamma   90.00
#
_symmetry.space_group_name_H-M   'P 1'
#
loop_
_entity.id
_entity.type
_entity.pdbx_description
1 polymer ?
#
loop_
_entity_poly.entity_id
_entity_poly.type
_entity_poly.pdbx_seq_one_letter_code
_entity_poly.pdbx_strand_id
1 'polypeptide(L)'
;MYFLGFASYYRQHLKDFAIHARSLYRSCDQQTVFEMTQEGIQAYDKINYALTNAPLLLMPDWKLPFKLYIDACGEGLGASLHQVQIANEKPYEGPICFISRQINPTEARYGARQMECLCLVWALEKLHYYLDGRVFENADGLSRWALPNTPDNPAYVPTSAEPPIPIEGINITDVGTEFFEEVREIYKQDKNCHILTALLDKYCKDAALANSLDDIWKASYDNGRLHLFDGILYHRSKHTCVMVLCSRMLINTILLECHDKIYSGHLSEDRTMERIKTCSWCPSWRKDAIEYCHSCDRCQKANKATGKRFGLIIHIQEPSTPWEVVHMDLVTALPLGGDKSSNACLVIVDRYSKTPIF
;
A
#
# COMPACT_ATOMS: atom_id res chain seq x y z
N MET A 1 16.79 5.77 -25.43
CA MET A 1 16.44 4.76 -24.40
C MET A 1 17.65 4.16 -23.65
N TYR A 2 18.78 3.82 -24.30
CA TYR A 2 19.92 3.18 -23.63
C TYR A 2 20.52 3.95 -22.44
N PHE A 3 20.70 5.27 -22.57
CA PHE A 3 21.23 6.11 -21.49
C PHE A 3 20.37 6.10 -20.23
N LEU A 4 19.05 6.30 -20.36
CA LEU A 4 18.11 6.26 -19.23
C LEU A 4 18.04 4.87 -18.59
N GLY A 5 18.15 3.80 -19.39
CA GLY A 5 18.23 2.43 -18.87
C GLY A 5 19.47 2.24 -17.98
N PHE A 6 20.64 2.70 -18.45
CA PHE A 6 21.88 2.66 -17.69
C PHE A 6 21.81 3.52 -16.42
N ALA A 7 21.38 4.78 -16.53
CA ALA A 7 21.28 5.67 -15.37
C ALA A 7 20.25 5.19 -14.34
N SER A 8 19.16 4.57 -14.79
CA SER A 8 18.13 3.97 -13.94
C SER A 8 18.66 2.80 -13.10
N TYR A 9 19.67 2.06 -13.60
CA TYR A 9 20.32 1.01 -12.81
C TYR A 9 20.95 1.57 -11.53
N TYR A 10 21.57 2.75 -11.62
CA TYR A 10 22.23 3.41 -10.50
C TYR A 10 21.32 4.38 -9.73
N ARG A 11 20.01 4.38 -9.99
CA ARG A 11 19.08 5.36 -9.38
C ARG A 11 19.09 5.36 -7.84
N GLN A 12 19.47 4.24 -7.21
CA GLN A 12 19.56 4.12 -5.75
C GLN A 12 20.75 4.88 -5.15
N HIS A 13 21.71 5.27 -5.98
CA HIS A 13 22.86 6.10 -5.61
C HIS A 13 22.62 7.58 -5.90
N LEU A 14 21.53 7.91 -6.59
CA LEU A 14 21.25 9.24 -7.11
C LEU A 14 20.06 9.84 -6.38
N LYS A 15 20.31 10.90 -5.61
CA LYS A 15 19.23 11.71 -5.03
C LYS A 15 18.35 12.30 -6.14
N ASP A 16 17.04 12.23 -5.97
CA ASP A 16 16.04 12.87 -6.84
C ASP A 16 16.11 12.49 -8.34
N PHE A 17 16.62 11.30 -8.65
CA PHE A 17 16.77 10.80 -10.03
C PHE A 17 15.50 10.96 -10.89
N ALA A 18 14.33 10.62 -10.36
CA ALA A 18 13.08 10.65 -11.10
C ALA A 18 12.67 12.08 -11.54
N ILE A 19 13.05 13.09 -10.74
CA ILE A 19 12.81 14.51 -11.04
C ILE A 19 13.76 14.92 -12.17
N HIS A 20 15.05 14.62 -12.04
CA HIS A 20 16.05 14.97 -13.05
C HIS A 20 15.82 14.26 -14.39
N ALA A 21 15.38 13.01 -14.38
CA ALA A 21 15.16 12.24 -15.60
C ALA A 21 13.85 12.58 -16.33
N ARG A 22 12.98 13.43 -15.75
CA ARG A 22 11.63 13.69 -16.28
C ARG A 22 11.61 14.27 -17.69
N SER A 23 12.44 15.27 -17.97
CA SER A 23 12.52 15.89 -19.31
C SER A 23 12.99 14.87 -20.36
N LEU A 24 13.95 14.02 -20.01
CA LEU A 24 14.47 12.97 -20.89
C LEU A 24 13.45 11.85 -21.15
N TYR A 25 12.65 11.47 -20.15
CA TYR A 25 11.55 10.52 -20.34
C TYR A 25 10.47 11.07 -21.28
N ARG A 26 10.15 12.37 -21.20
CA ARG A 26 9.20 13.02 -22.10
C ARG A 26 9.66 12.95 -23.55
N SER A 27 10.96 13.12 -23.82
CA SER A 27 11.54 13.00 -25.16
C SER A 27 11.60 11.54 -25.68
N CYS A 28 11.29 10.54 -24.85
CA CYS A 28 11.26 9.13 -25.25
C CYS A 28 9.84 8.63 -25.59
N ASP A 29 8.82 9.49 -25.56
CA ASP A 29 7.46 9.13 -25.94
C ASP A 29 7.33 8.97 -27.46
N GLN A 30 6.62 7.94 -27.90
CA GLN A 30 6.45 7.60 -29.32
C GLN A 30 5.64 8.66 -30.08
N GLN A 31 4.83 9.45 -29.37
CA GLN A 31 3.99 10.49 -29.94
C GLN A 31 4.68 11.86 -30.05
N THR A 32 5.85 12.02 -29.43
CA THR A 32 6.59 13.28 -29.44
C THR A 32 7.74 13.25 -30.45
N VAL A 33 7.88 14.32 -31.25
CA VAL A 33 9.09 14.51 -32.06
C VAL A 33 10.27 14.71 -31.11
N PHE A 34 11.33 13.93 -31.30
CA PHE A 34 12.54 14.08 -30.50
C PHE A 34 13.20 15.43 -30.80
N GLU A 35 13.12 16.34 -29.85
CA GLU A 35 13.82 17.62 -29.88
C GLU A 35 14.75 17.72 -28.68
N MET A 36 16.03 18.04 -28.92
CA MET A 36 16.98 18.34 -27.84
C MET A 36 16.75 19.75 -27.33
N THR A 37 15.80 19.87 -26.41
CA THR A 37 15.54 21.12 -25.70
C THR A 37 16.69 21.43 -24.73
N GLN A 38 16.86 22.71 -24.41
CA GLN A 38 17.85 23.15 -23.43
C GLN A 38 17.64 22.48 -22.06
N GLU A 39 16.38 22.21 -21.68
CA GLU A 39 16.02 21.46 -20.48
C GLU A 39 16.48 19.99 -20.53
N GLY A 40 16.40 19.35 -21.70
CA GLY A 40 16.88 17.98 -21.90
C GLY A 40 18.41 17.87 -21.74
N ILE A 41 19.15 18.84 -22.28
CA ILE A 41 20.61 18.90 -22.17
C ILE A 41 21.02 19.12 -20.70
N GLN A 42 20.38 20.07 -20.01
CA GLN A 42 20.66 20.31 -18.59
C GLN A 42 20.35 19.08 -17.71
N ALA A 43 19.28 18.35 -18.02
CA ALA A 43 18.94 17.11 -17.31
C ALA A 43 19.98 16.00 -17.56
N TYR A 44 20.44 15.87 -18.81
CA TYR A 44 21.50 14.93 -19.18
C TYR A 44 22.80 15.22 -18.41
N ASP A 45 23.22 16.48 -18.40
CA ASP A 45 24.45 16.90 -17.71
C ASP A 45 24.34 16.72 -16.19
N LYS A 46 23.19 17.04 -15.59
CA LYS A 46 22.94 16.80 -14.17
C LYS A 46 23.05 15.32 -13.80
N ILE A 47 22.47 14.42 -14.61
CA ILE A 47 22.53 12.98 -14.35
C ILE A 47 23.95 12.46 -14.51
N ASN A 48 24.70 12.91 -15.54
CA ASN A 48 26.10 12.54 -15.71
C ASN A 48 26.98 13.01 -14.55
N TYR A 49 26.78 14.25 -14.12
CA TYR A 49 27.49 14.80 -12.96
C TYR A 49 27.18 14.00 -11.69
N ALA A 50 25.92 13.66 -11.48
CA ALA A 50 25.48 12.89 -10.32
C ALA A 50 25.99 11.43 -10.34
N LEU A 51 26.07 10.80 -11.52
CA LEU A 51 26.68 9.47 -11.68
C LEU A 51 28.19 9.48 -11.40
N THR A 52 28.88 10.55 -11.79
CA THR A 52 30.34 10.66 -11.62
C THR A 52 30.71 11.00 -10.17
N ASN A 53 29.87 11.77 -9.48
CA ASN A 53 30.09 12.21 -8.09
C ASN A 53 29.14 11.53 -7.11
N ALA A 54 28.65 10.32 -7.43
CA ALA A 54 27.69 9.63 -6.59
C ALA A 54 28.30 9.39 -5.20
N PRO A 55 27.57 9.71 -4.11
CA PRO A 55 28.06 9.48 -2.76
C PRO A 55 28.27 7.98 -2.52
N LEU A 56 29.28 7.64 -1.74
CA LEU A 56 29.47 6.27 -1.28
C LEU A 56 28.28 5.90 -0.37
N LEU A 57 27.50 4.91 -0.77
CA LEU A 57 26.42 4.38 0.06
C LEU A 57 27.00 3.52 1.18
N LEU A 58 26.43 3.65 2.38
CA LEU A 58 26.76 2.77 3.50
C LEU A 58 26.09 1.41 3.34
N MET A 59 26.80 0.37 3.76
CA MET A 59 26.21 -0.96 3.92
C MET A 59 25.29 -0.94 5.14
N PRO A 60 24.03 -1.39 5.06
CA PRO A 60 23.11 -1.35 6.19
C PRO A 60 23.57 -2.26 7.34
N ASP A 61 23.62 -1.72 8.55
CA ASP A 61 23.76 -2.50 9.78
C ASP A 61 22.39 -2.75 10.40
N TRP A 62 21.95 -4.00 10.42
CA TRP A 62 20.63 -4.40 10.89
C TRP A 62 20.43 -4.24 12.41
N LYS A 63 21.48 -3.93 13.17
CA LYS A 63 21.40 -3.71 14.62
C LYS A 63 21.15 -2.25 15.00
N LEU A 64 21.37 -1.32 14.08
CA LEU A 64 21.26 0.12 14.32
C LEU A 64 19.96 0.66 13.72
N PRO A 65 19.35 1.70 14.32
CA PRO A 65 18.14 2.30 13.79
C PRO A 65 18.40 3.00 12.45
N PHE A 66 17.39 2.99 11.58
CA PHE A 66 17.44 3.74 10.33
C PHE A 66 16.88 5.15 10.50
N LYS A 67 17.29 6.08 9.64
CA LYS A 67 16.69 7.41 9.52
C LYS A 67 16.10 7.59 8.14
N LEU A 68 14.80 7.85 8.07
CA LEU A 68 14.11 8.09 6.81
C LEU A 68 13.90 9.59 6.64
N TYR A 69 14.47 10.15 5.57
CA TYR A 69 14.18 11.50 5.11
C TYR A 69 13.24 11.41 3.91
N ILE A 70 12.22 12.25 3.90
CA ILE A 70 11.23 12.33 2.82
C ILE A 70 11.16 13.77 2.32
N ASP A 71 11.00 13.94 1.02
CA ASP A 71 10.73 15.23 0.40
C ASP A 71 9.73 15.07 -0.74
N ALA A 72 8.81 16.00 -0.85
CA ALA A 72 7.73 15.95 -1.82
C ALA A 72 7.56 17.32 -2.47
N CYS A 73 7.62 17.34 -3.81
CA CYS A 73 7.38 18.55 -4.59
C CYS A 73 6.27 18.31 -5.63
N GLY A 74 5.79 19.39 -6.26
CA GLY A 74 4.78 19.32 -7.32
C GLY A 74 5.21 18.56 -8.58
N GLU A 75 6.46 18.08 -8.63
CA GLU A 75 7.00 17.33 -9.77
C GLU A 75 7.31 15.86 -9.44
N GLY A 76 7.53 15.51 -8.17
CA GLY A 76 8.01 14.19 -7.77
C GLY A 76 8.08 14.00 -6.25
N LEU A 77 8.22 12.74 -5.88
CA LEU A 77 8.46 12.27 -4.50
C LEU A 77 9.90 11.78 -4.41
N GLY A 78 10.57 12.08 -3.31
CA GLY A 78 11.93 11.65 -3.00
C GLY A 78 12.01 11.14 -1.56
N ALA A 79 12.81 10.10 -1.33
CA ALA A 79 13.20 9.72 0.02
C ALA A 79 14.64 9.22 0.05
N SER A 80 15.32 9.45 1.17
CA SER A 80 16.65 8.94 1.44
C SER A 80 16.68 8.19 2.76
N LEU A 81 17.14 6.94 2.70
CA LEU A 81 17.35 6.11 3.87
C LEU A 81 18.78 6.30 4.34
N HIS A 82 18.96 6.71 5.58
CA HIS A 82 20.23 7.01 6.20
C HIS A 82 20.45 6.14 7.43
N GLN A 83 21.69 6.03 7.87
CA GLN A 83 22.04 5.39 9.13
C GLN A 83 23.28 6.04 9.73
N VAL A 84 23.28 6.14 11.06
CA VAL A 84 24.44 6.61 11.82
C VAL A 84 25.34 5.41 12.12
N GLN A 85 26.53 5.38 11.55
CA GLN A 85 27.53 4.34 11.78
C GLN A 85 28.84 4.95 12.29
N ILE A 86 29.67 4.15 12.95
CA ILE A 86 30.98 4.62 13.42
C ILE A 86 31.98 4.48 12.26
N ALA A 87 32.43 5.61 11.73
CA ALA A 87 33.51 5.67 10.74
C ALA A 87 34.66 6.49 11.32
N ASN A 88 35.88 5.93 11.31
CA ASN A 88 37.07 6.57 11.89
C ASN A 88 36.86 7.06 13.35
N GLU A 89 36.30 6.18 14.19
CA GLU A 89 36.01 6.44 15.62
C GLU A 89 35.02 7.58 15.91
N LYS A 90 34.32 8.09 14.88
CA LYS A 90 33.29 9.12 15.02
C LYS A 90 31.96 8.65 14.44
N PRO A 91 30.83 9.07 15.03
CA PRO A 91 29.52 8.83 14.43
C PRO A 91 29.42 9.63 13.13
N TYR A 92 29.16 8.93 12.03
CA TYR A 92 28.93 9.48 10.71
C TYR A 92 27.55 9.02 10.23
N GLU A 93 26.71 9.97 9.87
CA GLU A 93 25.43 9.67 9.20
C GLU A 93 25.66 9.58 7.70
N GLY A 94 25.40 8.41 7.12
CA GLY A 94 25.54 8.21 5.68
C GLY A 94 24.30 7.62 5.04
N PRO A 95 24.10 7.86 3.73
CA PRO A 95 22.98 7.33 2.98
C PRO A 95 23.18 5.84 2.68
N ILE A 96 22.15 5.04 2.90
CA ILE A 96 22.07 3.62 2.49
C ILE A 96 21.45 3.53 1.10
N CYS A 97 20.37 4.26 0.85
CA CYS A 97 19.73 4.29 -0.46
C CYS A 97 18.91 5.55 -0.69
N PHE A 98 18.82 5.95 -1.95
CA PHE A 98 17.90 6.98 -2.43
C PHE A 98 16.77 6.33 -3.23
N ILE A 99 15.55 6.81 -3.04
CA ILE A 99 14.40 6.44 -3.85
C ILE A 99 13.70 7.70 -4.36
N SER A 100 13.24 7.68 -5.59
CA SER A 100 12.44 8.77 -6.15
C SER A 100 11.41 8.25 -7.16
N ARG A 101 10.29 8.96 -7.29
CA ARG A 101 9.22 8.65 -8.25
C ARG A 101 8.56 9.94 -8.75
N GLN A 102 8.13 9.94 -10.00
CA GLN A 102 7.27 11.00 -10.55
C GLN A 102 5.84 10.84 -10.05
N ILE A 103 5.16 11.97 -9.86
CA ILE A 103 3.75 11.96 -9.44
C ILE A 103 2.79 11.87 -10.62
N ASN A 104 1.62 11.28 -10.38
CA ASN A 104 0.55 11.17 -11.36
C ASN A 104 -0.27 12.47 -11.44
N PRO A 105 -1.01 12.73 -12.54
CA PRO A 105 -1.84 13.93 -12.68
C PRO A 105 -2.89 14.12 -11.58
N THR A 106 -3.35 13.04 -10.95
CA THR A 106 -4.26 13.07 -9.80
C THR A 106 -3.55 13.52 -8.53
N GLU A 107 -2.35 12.97 -8.29
CA GLU A 107 -1.52 13.29 -7.13
C GLU A 107 -1.01 14.74 -7.21
N ALA A 108 -0.77 15.26 -8.41
CA ALA A 108 -0.38 16.66 -8.63
C ALA A 108 -1.41 17.70 -8.15
N ARG A 109 -2.65 17.28 -7.86
CA ARG A 109 -3.70 18.15 -7.30
C ARG A 109 -3.69 18.20 -5.77
N TYR A 110 -2.85 17.40 -5.11
CA TYR A 110 -2.76 17.36 -3.66
C TYR A 110 -2.08 18.61 -3.10
N GLY A 111 -2.55 19.06 -1.94
CA GLY A 111 -1.86 20.13 -1.20
C GLY A 111 -0.53 19.64 -0.63
N ALA A 112 0.36 20.57 -0.25
CA ALA A 112 1.70 20.25 0.25
C ALA A 112 1.73 19.18 1.37
N ARG A 113 0.83 19.28 2.37
CA ARG A 113 0.71 18.29 3.47
C ARG A 113 0.28 16.90 3.00
N GLN A 114 -0.62 16.86 2.01
CA GLN A 114 -1.08 15.60 1.43
C GLN A 114 0.03 14.95 0.60
N MET A 115 0.85 15.76 -0.06
CA MET A 115 2.04 15.31 -0.79
C MET A 115 3.12 14.76 0.14
N GLU A 116 3.41 15.44 1.24
CA GLU A 116 4.31 14.95 2.29
C GLU A 116 3.82 13.59 2.85
N CYS A 117 2.53 13.48 3.18
CA CYS A 117 1.93 12.24 3.65
C CYS A 117 1.98 11.12 2.59
N LEU A 118 1.66 11.43 1.34
CA LEU A 118 1.78 10.49 0.23
C LEU A 118 3.21 10.01 0.06
N CYS A 119 4.19 10.91 0.17
CA CYS A 119 5.61 10.59 0.09
C CYS A 119 6.02 9.63 1.21
N LEU A 120 5.57 9.88 2.44
CA LEU A 120 5.83 9.00 3.58
C LEU A 120 5.28 7.60 3.35
N VAL A 121 3.98 7.49 3.02
CA VAL A 121 3.33 6.19 2.78
C VAL A 121 4.04 5.43 1.66
N TRP A 122 4.30 6.10 0.55
CA TRP A 122 5.02 5.51 -0.58
C TRP A 122 6.44 5.06 -0.21
N ALA A 123 7.18 5.86 0.55
CA ALA A 123 8.53 5.53 0.98
C ALA A 123 8.54 4.31 1.90
N LEU A 124 7.60 4.22 2.85
CA LEU A 124 7.44 3.06 3.74
C LEU A 124 7.10 1.79 2.96
N GLU A 125 6.14 1.86 2.04
CA GLU A 125 5.79 0.72 1.17
C GLU A 125 6.98 0.28 0.31
N LYS A 126 7.75 1.23 -0.22
CA LYS A 126 8.91 0.92 -1.06
C LYS A 126 10.11 0.43 -0.28
N LEU A 127 10.32 0.87 0.95
CA LEU A 127 11.45 0.49 1.79
C LEU A 127 11.08 -0.54 2.86
N HIS A 128 9.93 -1.21 2.71
CA HIS A 128 9.48 -2.23 3.68
C HIS A 128 10.60 -3.23 3.98
N TYR A 129 11.31 -3.76 2.99
CA TYR A 129 12.40 -4.71 3.21
C TYR A 129 13.58 -4.20 4.08
N TYR A 130 13.69 -2.87 4.32
CA TYR A 130 14.63 -2.30 5.31
C TYR A 130 13.96 -1.92 6.64
N LEU A 131 12.75 -1.38 6.58
CA LEU A 131 12.08 -0.73 7.71
C LEU A 131 11.15 -1.67 8.48
N ASP A 132 10.73 -2.75 7.84
CA ASP A 132 9.86 -3.76 8.39
C ASP A 132 10.52 -4.45 9.60
N GLY A 133 9.85 -4.43 10.75
CA GLY A 133 10.37 -5.03 11.97
C GLY A 133 11.46 -4.21 12.66
N ARG A 134 11.70 -2.97 12.21
CA ARG A 134 12.83 -2.14 12.70
C ARG A 134 12.38 -0.79 13.25
N VAL A 135 13.18 -0.30 14.20
CA VAL A 135 13.08 1.06 14.71
C VAL A 135 13.71 2.01 13.70
N PHE A 136 12.95 3.03 13.29
CA PHE A 136 13.47 4.10 12.46
C PHE A 136 12.90 5.46 12.88
N GLU A 137 13.72 6.49 12.72
CA GLU A 137 13.31 7.88 12.95
C GLU A 137 12.84 8.48 11.62
N ASN A 138 11.65 9.08 11.59
CA ASN A 138 11.28 9.97 10.49
C ASN A 138 11.91 11.34 10.75
N ALA A 139 12.86 11.72 9.90
CA ALA A 139 13.65 12.92 10.09
C ALA A 139 13.01 14.18 9.49
N ASP A 140 11.89 14.06 8.75
CA ASP A 140 11.23 15.20 8.10
C ASP A 140 9.69 15.22 8.21
N GLY A 141 9.14 16.38 8.56
CA GLY A 141 8.05 16.97 7.78
C GLY A 141 6.65 17.13 8.38
N LEU A 142 6.04 16.12 9.02
CA LEU A 142 4.61 16.23 9.33
C LEU A 142 4.27 17.24 10.47
N SER A 143 5.27 17.70 11.22
CA SER A 143 5.14 18.81 12.16
C SER A 143 5.95 20.02 11.69
N ARG A 144 5.26 21.03 11.13
CA ARG A 144 5.83 22.37 10.88
C ARG A 144 6.25 23.13 12.15
N TRP A 145 6.25 22.46 13.30
CA TRP A 145 7.00 22.84 14.49
C TRP A 145 7.96 21.72 14.85
N ALA A 146 9.17 21.78 14.32
CA ALA A 146 10.31 21.09 14.92
C ALA A 146 10.69 21.85 16.20
N LEU A 147 9.86 21.74 17.24
CA LEU A 147 10.32 22.08 18.58
C LEU A 147 11.49 21.13 18.87
N PRO A 148 12.61 21.62 19.43
CA PRO A 148 13.68 20.73 19.85
C PRO A 148 13.10 19.66 20.78
N ASN A 149 13.67 18.45 20.75
CA ASN A 149 13.24 17.35 21.61
C ASN A 149 13.69 17.60 23.07
N THR A 150 13.21 18.70 23.65
CA THR A 150 13.38 19.09 25.05
C THR A 150 12.16 18.64 25.85
N PRO A 151 12.29 18.42 27.17
CA PRO A 151 11.16 18.05 28.03
C PRO A 151 9.96 19.01 27.97
N ASP A 152 10.19 20.25 27.52
CA ASP A 152 9.18 21.28 27.35
C ASP A 152 8.34 21.13 26.06
N ASN A 153 8.75 20.24 25.15
CA ASN A 153 8.00 19.91 23.94
C ASN A 153 6.85 18.94 24.30
N PRO A 154 5.58 19.25 23.96
CA PRO A 154 4.47 18.32 24.19
C PRO A 154 4.60 16.99 23.41
N ALA A 155 5.47 16.92 22.41
CA ALA A 155 5.87 15.71 21.68
C ALA A 155 7.25 15.18 22.10
N TYR A 156 7.75 15.56 23.29
CA TYR A 156 9.02 15.08 23.83
C TYR A 156 9.02 13.56 23.94
N VAL A 157 10.01 12.92 23.29
CA VAL A 157 10.26 11.49 23.43
C VAL A 157 11.59 11.34 24.20
N PRO A 158 11.57 10.79 25.44
CA PRO A 158 12.79 10.51 26.17
C PRO A 158 13.64 9.52 25.38
N THR A 159 14.91 9.84 25.14
CA THR A 159 15.87 8.99 24.41
C THR A 159 16.06 7.58 25.01
N SER A 160 15.52 7.34 26.21
CA SER A 160 15.59 6.08 26.96
C SER A 160 14.23 5.40 27.22
N ALA A 161 13.12 5.90 26.67
CA ALA A 161 11.84 5.23 26.79
C ALA A 161 11.73 4.17 25.68
N GLU A 162 11.36 2.95 26.08
CA GLU A 162 11.10 1.72 25.31
C GLU A 162 11.17 1.80 23.77
N PRO A 163 11.83 0.83 23.09
CA PRO A 163 11.98 0.87 21.65
C PRO A 163 10.62 1.06 20.99
N PRO A 164 10.44 2.07 20.12
CA PRO A 164 9.17 2.26 19.43
C PRO A 164 8.84 0.97 18.69
N ILE A 165 7.58 0.55 18.81
CA ILE A 165 7.09 -0.72 18.27
C ILE A 165 7.51 -0.78 16.80
N PRO A 166 8.31 -1.78 16.40
CA PRO A 166 8.71 -1.92 15.03
C PRO A 166 7.47 -2.04 14.16
N ILE A 167 7.42 -1.28 13.06
CA ILE A 167 6.36 -1.46 12.07
C ILE A 167 6.69 -2.76 11.34
N GLU A 168 6.25 -3.89 11.88
CA GLU A 168 6.32 -5.19 11.22
C GLU A 168 5.27 -5.20 10.09
N GLY A 169 5.74 -5.05 8.86
CA GLY A 169 5.08 -5.39 7.61
C GLY A 169 4.81 -6.90 7.46
N ILE A 170 4.00 -7.43 8.38
CA ILE A 170 2.89 -8.36 8.14
C ILE A 170 1.94 -8.20 9.34
N ASN A 171 0.89 -7.38 9.15
CA ASN A 171 -0.44 -7.24 9.79
C ASN A 171 -0.80 -7.80 11.19
N ILE A 172 0.11 -8.27 12.02
CA ILE A 172 -0.15 -8.73 13.40
C ILE A 172 1.08 -8.45 14.27
N THR A 173 1.17 -7.25 14.83
CA THR A 173 2.37 -6.79 15.57
C THR A 173 2.41 -7.26 17.02
N ASP A 174 1.27 -7.62 17.62
CA ASP A 174 1.18 -7.90 19.06
C ASP A 174 1.23 -9.40 19.40
N VAL A 175 1.45 -10.26 18.41
CA VAL A 175 1.47 -11.72 18.61
C VAL A 175 2.88 -12.19 18.95
N GLY A 176 3.14 -12.35 20.25
CA GLY A 176 4.40 -12.85 20.79
C GLY A 176 4.64 -14.35 20.59
N THR A 177 5.80 -14.85 21.00
CA THR A 177 6.19 -16.27 20.88
C THR A 177 5.22 -17.21 21.58
N GLU A 178 4.62 -16.78 22.69
CA GLU A 178 3.62 -17.53 23.47
C GLU A 178 2.42 -17.97 22.62
N PHE A 179 1.99 -17.13 21.67
CA PHE A 179 0.88 -17.49 20.77
C PHE A 179 1.23 -18.67 19.86
N PHE A 180 2.45 -18.70 19.34
CA PHE A 180 2.89 -19.80 18.46
C PHE A 180 3.02 -21.11 19.25
N GLU A 181 3.42 -21.04 20.52
CA GLU A 181 3.40 -22.19 21.43
C GLU A 181 1.98 -22.69 21.68
N GLU A 182 1.04 -21.77 21.93
CA GLU A 182 -0.37 -22.08 22.12
C GLU A 182 -0.99 -22.72 20.86
N VAL A 183 -0.67 -22.22 19.67
CA VAL A 183 -1.08 -22.84 18.39
C VAL A 183 -0.62 -24.29 18.31
N ARG A 184 0.65 -24.57 18.64
CA ARG A 184 1.20 -25.94 18.61
C ARG A 184 0.51 -26.86 19.62
N GLU A 185 0.15 -26.36 20.81
CA GLU A 185 -0.59 -27.17 21.79
C GLU A 185 -2.02 -27.45 21.35
N ILE A 186 -2.71 -26.46 20.76
CA ILE A 186 -4.07 -26.62 20.24
C ILE A 186 -4.11 -27.63 19.08
N TYR A 187 -3.08 -27.66 18.22
CA TYR A 187 -2.99 -28.66 17.15
C TYR A 187 -2.99 -30.10 17.65
N LYS A 188 -2.51 -30.36 18.87
CA LYS A 188 -2.56 -31.71 19.47
C LYS A 188 -3.99 -32.12 19.86
N GLN A 189 -4.86 -31.14 20.11
CA GLN A 189 -6.24 -31.35 20.55
C GLN A 189 -7.21 -31.44 19.36
N ASP A 190 -6.97 -30.65 18.31
CA ASP A 190 -7.80 -30.65 17.11
C ASP A 190 -7.55 -31.90 16.24
N LYS A 191 -8.62 -32.64 15.93
CA LYS A 191 -8.56 -33.87 15.13
C LYS A 191 -7.82 -33.66 13.80
N ASN A 192 -8.20 -32.65 13.01
CA ASN A 192 -7.66 -32.47 11.67
C ASN A 192 -6.21 -31.97 11.70
N CYS A 193 -5.90 -30.99 12.55
CA CYS A 193 -4.55 -30.44 12.67
C CYS A 193 -3.58 -31.47 13.24
N HIS A 194 -4.00 -32.31 14.18
CA HIS A 194 -3.19 -33.39 14.71
C HIS A 194 -2.80 -34.38 13.60
N ILE A 195 -3.80 -34.83 12.81
CA ILE A 195 -3.58 -35.74 11.68
C ILE A 195 -2.64 -35.10 10.64
N LEU A 196 -2.89 -33.84 10.26
CA LEU A 196 -2.10 -33.13 9.26
C LEU A 196 -0.65 -32.93 9.71
N THR A 197 -0.44 -32.60 10.98
CA THR A 197 0.91 -32.47 11.55
C THR A 197 1.63 -33.82 11.46
N ALA A 198 0.98 -34.92 11.83
CA ALA A 198 1.57 -36.26 11.75
C ALA A 198 1.88 -36.71 10.31
N LEU A 199 0.98 -36.43 9.36
CA LEU A 199 1.17 -36.77 7.94
C LEU A 199 2.35 -35.99 7.32
N LEU A 200 2.45 -34.70 7.62
CA LEU A 200 3.43 -33.80 7.03
C LEU A 200 4.81 -33.84 7.70
N ASP A 201 4.89 -34.12 9.01
CA ASP A 201 6.16 -34.18 9.76
C ASP A 201 7.02 -35.40 9.38
N LYS A 202 6.40 -36.56 9.15
CA LYS A 202 7.10 -37.84 8.97
C LYS A 202 7.19 -38.35 7.53
N TYR A 203 6.80 -37.53 6.54
CA TYR A 203 6.53 -38.02 5.17
C TYR A 203 5.67 -39.29 5.17
N CYS A 204 4.78 -39.43 6.16
CA CYS A 204 3.98 -40.63 6.35
C CYS A 204 2.82 -40.58 5.36
N LYS A 205 2.90 -41.37 4.29
CA LYS A 205 1.85 -41.49 3.27
C LYS A 205 0.79 -42.50 3.69
N ASP A 206 0.23 -42.34 4.89
CA ASP A 206 -0.86 -43.19 5.34
C ASP A 206 -2.19 -42.70 4.75
N ALA A 207 -2.65 -43.42 3.73
CA ALA A 207 -3.90 -43.12 3.04
C ALA A 207 -5.14 -43.27 3.95
N ALA A 208 -5.09 -44.11 4.98
CA ALA A 208 -6.20 -44.28 5.90
C ALA A 208 -6.37 -43.05 6.80
N LEU A 209 -5.26 -42.51 7.31
CA LEU A 209 -5.24 -41.26 8.09
C LEU A 209 -5.71 -40.07 7.25
N ALA A 210 -5.21 -39.92 6.02
CA ALA A 210 -5.65 -38.86 5.12
C ALA A 210 -7.16 -38.93 4.78
N ASN A 211 -7.71 -40.14 4.69
CA ASN A 211 -9.14 -40.34 4.44
C ASN A 211 -10.05 -39.99 5.64
N SER A 212 -9.49 -39.87 6.84
CA SER A 212 -10.24 -39.53 8.06
C SER A 212 -10.41 -38.01 8.28
N LEU A 213 -9.73 -37.19 7.46
CA LEU A 213 -9.87 -35.73 7.45
C LEU A 213 -11.25 -35.30 6.97
N ASP A 214 -11.76 -34.20 7.52
CA ASP A 214 -13.02 -33.64 7.07
C ASP A 214 -12.87 -33.00 5.67
N ASP A 215 -13.96 -32.91 4.91
CA ASP A 215 -13.94 -32.63 3.46
C ASP A 215 -13.11 -31.40 3.04
N ILE A 216 -13.22 -30.28 3.76
CA ILE A 216 -12.49 -29.04 3.43
C ILE A 216 -10.98 -29.19 3.67
N TRP A 217 -10.62 -29.87 4.76
CA TRP A 217 -9.23 -30.15 5.13
C TRP A 217 -8.61 -31.13 4.16
N LYS A 218 -9.34 -32.21 3.84
CA LYS A 218 -8.93 -33.21 2.86
C LYS A 218 -8.72 -32.60 1.48
N ALA A 219 -9.68 -31.81 0.98
CA ALA A 219 -9.54 -31.13 -0.29
C ALA A 219 -8.31 -30.20 -0.33
N SER A 220 -7.99 -29.54 0.78
CA SER A 220 -6.81 -28.67 0.87
C SER A 220 -5.50 -29.48 0.89
N TYR A 221 -5.50 -30.61 1.59
CA TYR A 221 -4.37 -31.55 1.63
C TYR A 221 -4.11 -32.21 0.26
N ASP A 222 -5.14 -32.77 -0.38
CA ASP A 222 -5.02 -33.45 -1.68
C ASP A 222 -4.55 -32.51 -2.80
N ASN A 223 -4.91 -31.22 -2.71
CA ASN A 223 -4.43 -30.17 -3.61
C ASN A 223 -3.00 -29.68 -3.28
N GLY A 224 -2.33 -30.26 -2.28
CA GLY A 224 -0.98 -29.87 -1.87
C GLY A 224 -0.89 -28.44 -1.32
N ARG A 225 -1.98 -27.92 -0.73
CA ARG A 225 -2.02 -26.55 -0.20
C ARG A 225 -1.53 -26.44 1.23
N LEU A 226 -1.35 -27.55 1.94
CA LEU A 226 -0.94 -27.55 3.34
C LEU A 226 0.54 -27.95 3.46
N HIS A 227 1.28 -27.17 4.25
CA HIS A 227 2.69 -27.39 4.52
C HIS A 227 2.94 -27.29 6.03
N LEU A 228 3.85 -28.10 6.54
CA LEU A 228 4.30 -28.02 7.92
C LEU A 228 5.68 -27.37 7.97
N PHE A 229 5.85 -26.37 8.81
CA PHE A 229 7.12 -25.72 9.06
C PHE A 229 7.22 -25.36 10.54
N ASP A 230 8.28 -25.81 11.21
CA ASP A 230 8.52 -25.56 12.64
C ASP A 230 7.33 -25.96 13.56
N GLY A 231 6.69 -27.09 13.23
CA GLY A 231 5.52 -27.57 13.96
C GLY A 231 4.23 -26.77 13.72
N ILE A 232 4.24 -25.82 12.79
CA ILE A 232 3.11 -24.97 12.44
C ILE A 232 2.62 -25.26 11.03
N LEU A 233 1.30 -25.34 10.86
CA LEU A 233 0.67 -25.61 9.58
C LEU A 233 0.46 -24.29 8.83
N TYR A 234 0.82 -24.31 7.55
CA TYR A 234 0.66 -23.21 6.62
C TYR A 234 -0.22 -23.63 5.45
N HIS A 235 -1.16 -22.77 5.10
CA HIS A 235 -2.01 -22.93 3.92
C HIS A 235 -1.53 -22.01 2.79
N ARG A 236 -1.14 -22.62 1.68
CA ARG A 236 -0.67 -21.97 0.47
C ARG A 236 -1.79 -21.76 -0.54
N SER A 237 -1.92 -20.52 -0.98
CA SER A 237 -2.70 -20.10 -2.14
C SER A 237 -1.75 -19.68 -3.27
N LYS A 238 -2.28 -19.24 -4.41
CA LYS A 238 -1.49 -18.81 -5.58
C LYS A 238 -0.46 -17.72 -5.24
N HIS A 239 -0.80 -16.81 -4.32
CA HIS A 239 -0.01 -15.61 -4.01
C HIS A 239 0.29 -15.42 -2.53
N THR A 240 -0.21 -16.30 -1.65
CA THR A 240 -0.06 -16.16 -0.20
C THR A 240 0.24 -17.51 0.46
N CYS A 241 0.97 -17.47 1.58
CA CYS A 241 1.21 -18.61 2.45
C CYS A 241 0.96 -18.13 3.88
N VAL A 242 -0.06 -18.68 4.53
CA VAL A 242 -0.59 -18.14 5.79
C VAL A 242 -0.77 -19.22 6.84
N MET A 243 -0.72 -18.85 8.11
CA MET A 243 -0.84 -19.80 9.22
C MET A 243 -2.24 -20.41 9.29
N VAL A 244 -2.34 -21.69 9.61
CA VAL A 244 -3.60 -22.39 9.80
C VAL A 244 -4.08 -22.24 11.25
N LEU A 245 -5.35 -21.89 11.45
CA LEU A 245 -5.97 -21.81 12.76
C LEU A 245 -7.12 -22.81 12.86
N CYS A 246 -7.26 -23.44 14.03
CA CYS A 246 -8.29 -24.47 14.25
C CYS A 246 -9.12 -24.29 15.53
N SER A 247 -8.76 -23.33 16.39
CA SER A 247 -9.56 -22.98 17.57
C SER A 247 -10.23 -21.63 17.41
N ARG A 248 -11.45 -21.49 17.93
CA ARG A 248 -12.18 -20.22 17.91
C ARG A 248 -11.45 -19.13 18.67
N MET A 249 -10.72 -19.48 19.73
CA MET A 249 -9.95 -18.53 20.53
C MET A 249 -8.86 -17.87 19.68
N LEU A 250 -8.04 -18.66 18.98
CA LEU A 250 -6.99 -18.16 18.09
C LEU A 250 -7.56 -17.34 16.92
N ILE A 251 -8.69 -17.80 16.34
CA ILE A 251 -9.39 -17.06 15.28
C ILE A 251 -9.83 -15.68 15.80
N ASN A 252 -10.43 -15.62 17.00
CA ASN A 252 -10.84 -14.35 17.59
C ASN A 252 -9.66 -13.42 17.89
N THR A 253 -8.53 -13.94 18.35
CA THR A 253 -7.30 -13.15 18.53
C THR A 253 -6.90 -12.49 17.21
N ILE A 254 -6.85 -13.26 16.13
CA ILE A 254 -6.44 -12.73 14.82
C ILE A 254 -7.47 -11.77 14.23
N LEU A 255 -8.77 -11.99 14.49
CA LEU A 255 -9.82 -11.05 14.10
C LEU A 255 -9.67 -9.70 14.83
N LEU A 256 -9.40 -9.75 16.13
CA LEU A 256 -9.16 -8.55 16.96
C LEU A 256 -7.91 -7.80 16.47
N GLU A 257 -6.84 -8.52 16.15
CA GLU A 257 -5.62 -7.97 15.56
C GLU A 257 -5.90 -7.27 14.22
N CYS A 258 -6.64 -7.93 13.34
CA CYS A 258 -6.94 -7.41 12.00
C CYS A 258 -7.91 -6.23 11.99
N HIS A 259 -8.76 -6.08 13.02
CA HIS A 259 -9.90 -5.16 13.02
C HIS A 259 -9.85 -4.09 14.12
N ASP A 260 -9.72 -4.46 15.41
CA ASP A 260 -9.92 -3.56 16.55
C ASP A 260 -8.66 -2.84 17.02
N LYS A 261 -7.48 -3.41 16.74
CA LYS A 261 -6.22 -2.79 17.15
C LYS A 261 -6.09 -1.37 16.59
N ILE A 262 -5.32 -0.54 17.28
CA ILE A 262 -5.19 0.90 16.99
C ILE A 262 -4.70 1.14 15.56
N TYR A 263 -3.73 0.36 15.09
CA TYR A 263 -3.23 0.39 13.70
C TYR A 263 -4.20 -0.23 12.69
N SER A 264 -5.20 -0.98 13.17
CA SER A 264 -6.16 -1.65 12.32
C SER A 264 -7.38 -0.81 11.96
N GLY A 265 -7.72 0.18 12.79
CA GLY A 265 -8.56 1.30 12.38
C GLY A 265 -10.02 0.95 12.06
N HIS A 266 -10.53 -0.22 12.44
CA HIS A 266 -11.92 -0.63 12.21
C HIS A 266 -12.37 -0.46 10.75
N LEU A 267 -11.53 -0.89 9.82
CA LEU A 267 -11.80 -0.77 8.38
C LEU A 267 -13.03 -1.59 7.95
N SER A 268 -13.49 -1.36 6.71
CA SER A 268 -14.65 -2.07 6.16
C SER A 268 -14.46 -3.59 6.16
N GLU A 269 -15.57 -4.32 6.03
CA GLU A 269 -15.60 -5.78 5.90
C GLU A 269 -14.61 -6.29 4.85
N ASP A 270 -14.63 -5.70 3.64
CA ASP A 270 -13.71 -6.05 2.55
C ASP A 270 -12.24 -5.87 2.91
N ARG A 271 -11.90 -4.76 3.58
CA ARG A 271 -10.52 -4.46 3.99
C ARG A 271 -10.06 -5.39 5.11
N THR A 272 -10.95 -5.72 6.04
CA THR A 272 -10.69 -6.68 7.13
C THR A 272 -10.45 -8.08 6.55
N MET A 273 -11.26 -8.50 5.58
CA MET A 273 -11.05 -9.77 4.87
C MET A 273 -9.72 -9.84 4.13
N GLU A 274 -9.32 -8.78 3.42
CA GLU A 274 -8.02 -8.77 2.73
C GLU A 274 -6.84 -8.87 3.69
N ARG A 275 -6.93 -8.33 4.91
CA ARG A 275 -5.91 -8.52 5.94
C ARG A 275 -5.85 -9.94 6.47
N ILE A 276 -6.98 -10.51 6.86
CA ILE A 276 -7.05 -11.89 7.37
C ILE A 276 -6.48 -12.87 6.34
N LYS A 277 -6.83 -12.69 5.06
CA LYS A 277 -6.33 -13.48 3.93
C LYS A 277 -4.81 -13.46 3.77
N THR A 278 -4.13 -12.43 4.28
CA THR A 278 -2.66 -12.32 4.28
C THR A 278 -2.00 -12.87 5.54
N CYS A 279 -2.77 -13.21 6.58
CA CYS A 279 -2.25 -13.60 7.88
C CYS A 279 -2.56 -15.05 8.24
N SER A 280 -3.82 -15.47 8.09
CA SER A 280 -4.28 -16.77 8.57
C SER A 280 -5.33 -17.42 7.67
N TRP A 281 -5.52 -18.72 7.87
CA TRP A 281 -6.53 -19.52 7.20
C TRP A 281 -7.22 -20.48 8.17
N CYS A 282 -8.54 -20.58 8.06
CA CYS A 282 -9.35 -21.65 8.63
C CYS A 282 -10.57 -21.90 7.72
N PRO A 283 -11.26 -23.04 7.77
CA PRO A 283 -12.37 -23.33 6.85
C PRO A 283 -13.44 -22.23 6.77
N SER A 284 -13.75 -21.57 7.89
CA SER A 284 -14.80 -20.55 8.02
C SER A 284 -14.30 -19.10 8.02
N TRP A 285 -13.02 -18.84 7.73
CA TRP A 285 -12.39 -17.52 7.99
C TRP A 285 -13.14 -16.33 7.37
N ARG A 286 -13.75 -16.51 6.19
CA ARG A 286 -14.56 -15.47 5.54
C ARG A 286 -15.82 -15.16 6.33
N LYS A 287 -16.58 -16.19 6.69
CA LYS A 287 -17.80 -16.04 7.48
C LYS A 287 -17.49 -15.41 8.83
N ASP A 288 -16.39 -15.84 9.46
CA ASP A 288 -15.95 -15.33 10.75
C ASP A 288 -15.58 -13.85 10.69
N ALA A 289 -14.88 -13.41 9.62
CA ALA A 289 -14.56 -12.00 9.39
C ALA A 289 -15.82 -11.12 9.27
N ILE A 290 -16.81 -11.60 8.52
CA ILE A 290 -18.09 -10.90 8.30
C ILE A 290 -18.84 -10.78 9.62
N GLU A 291 -19.08 -11.90 10.30
CA GLU A 291 -19.80 -11.92 11.58
C GLU A 291 -19.11 -11.03 12.62
N TYR A 292 -17.78 -11.04 12.65
CA TYR A 292 -17.01 -10.21 13.57
C TYR A 292 -17.22 -8.71 13.30
N CYS A 293 -17.08 -8.26 12.05
CA CYS A 293 -17.33 -6.86 11.68
C CYS A 293 -18.77 -6.41 11.98
N HIS A 294 -19.75 -7.31 11.77
CA HIS A 294 -21.16 -7.04 12.05
C HIS A 294 -21.45 -6.97 13.55
N SER A 295 -20.69 -7.70 14.36
CA SER A 295 -20.78 -7.66 15.83
C SER A 295 -20.04 -6.47 16.47
N CYS A 296 -19.17 -5.78 15.73
CA CYS A 296 -18.36 -4.70 16.29
C CYS A 296 -19.20 -3.45 16.59
N ASP A 297 -19.46 -3.19 17.87
CA ASP A 297 -20.25 -2.06 18.36
C ASP A 297 -19.77 -0.70 17.83
N ARG A 298 -18.44 -0.49 17.75
CA ARG A 298 -17.84 0.75 17.23
C ARG A 298 -18.20 0.96 15.77
N CYS A 299 -18.05 -0.08 14.93
CA CYS A 299 -18.42 -0.03 13.52
C CYS A 299 -19.93 0.17 13.35
N GLN A 300 -20.76 -0.55 14.10
CA GLN A 300 -22.21 -0.45 14.00
C GLN A 300 -22.73 0.94 14.42
N LYS A 301 -22.07 1.60 15.39
CA LYS A 301 -22.40 2.97 15.79
C LYS A 301 -21.89 4.03 14.81
N ALA A 302 -20.67 3.85 14.28
CA ALA A 302 -20.05 4.79 13.35
C ALA A 302 -20.65 4.73 11.95
N ASN A 303 -20.93 3.53 11.44
CA ASN A 303 -21.53 3.29 10.12
C ASN A 303 -23.06 3.35 10.16
N LYS A 304 -23.64 4.35 10.82
CA LYS A 304 -25.03 4.71 10.54
C LYS A 304 -25.05 5.26 9.12
N ALA A 305 -25.74 4.56 8.21
CA ALA A 305 -25.91 4.94 6.82
C ALA A 305 -26.19 6.46 6.70
N THR A 306 -25.16 7.24 6.38
CA THR A 306 -25.24 8.71 6.40
C THR A 306 -25.66 9.27 5.04
N GLY A 307 -26.40 8.47 4.28
CA GLY A 307 -27.00 8.86 3.00
C GLY A 307 -28.50 8.73 3.09
N LYS A 308 -29.24 9.71 2.56
CA LYS A 308 -30.63 9.48 2.16
C LYS A 308 -30.63 8.28 1.20
N ARG A 309 -31.63 7.39 1.29
CA ARG A 309 -31.82 6.29 0.33
C ARG A 309 -31.57 6.83 -1.08
N PHE A 310 -30.73 6.16 -1.87
CA PHE A 310 -30.62 6.47 -3.29
C PHE A 310 -32.04 6.58 -3.84
N GLY A 311 -32.36 7.71 -4.48
CA GLY A 311 -33.69 7.91 -5.04
C GLY A 311 -34.04 6.71 -5.93
N LEU A 312 -35.28 6.24 -5.86
CA LEU A 312 -35.77 5.25 -6.82
C LEU A 312 -35.47 5.76 -8.23
N ILE A 313 -35.11 4.87 -9.15
CA ILE A 313 -34.96 5.22 -10.57
C ILE A 313 -36.28 5.88 -10.99
N ILE A 314 -36.26 7.19 -11.17
CA ILE A 314 -37.44 7.94 -11.59
C ILE A 314 -37.63 7.57 -13.05
N HIS A 315 -38.74 6.90 -13.36
CA HIS A 315 -39.14 6.68 -14.74
C HIS A 315 -39.40 8.05 -15.36
N ILE A 316 -38.51 8.50 -16.24
CA ILE A 316 -38.71 9.75 -16.96
C ILE A 316 -39.90 9.51 -17.90
N GLN A 317 -40.98 10.28 -17.75
CA GLN A 317 -42.13 10.23 -18.65
C GLN A 317 -41.66 10.63 -20.05
N GLU A 318 -41.99 9.83 -21.06
CA GLU A 318 -41.71 10.20 -22.45
C GLU A 318 -42.64 11.35 -22.85
N PRO A 319 -42.13 12.42 -23.48
CA PRO A 319 -42.98 13.49 -23.97
C PRO A 319 -43.96 12.94 -25.01
N SER A 320 -45.16 13.52 -25.06
CA SER A 320 -46.23 13.14 -25.98
C SER A 320 -46.29 14.03 -27.22
N THR A 321 -45.67 15.21 -27.16
CA THR A 321 -45.65 16.20 -28.23
C THR A 321 -44.26 16.84 -28.42
N PRO A 322 -43.92 17.33 -29.63
CA PRO A 322 -42.69 18.09 -29.86
C PRO A 322 -42.58 19.30 -28.93
N TRP A 323 -41.38 19.62 -28.47
CA TRP A 323 -41.04 20.77 -27.61
C TRP A 323 -41.53 20.69 -26.15
N GLU A 324 -42.16 19.58 -25.76
CA GLU A 324 -42.61 19.37 -24.38
C GLU A 324 -41.43 19.17 -23.42
N VAL A 325 -40.37 18.49 -23.88
CA VAL A 325 -39.13 18.29 -23.14
C VAL A 325 -37.95 18.54 -24.07
N VAL A 326 -37.12 19.51 -23.70
CA VAL A 326 -35.91 19.87 -24.44
C VAL A 326 -34.68 19.59 -23.59
N HIS A 327 -33.71 18.92 -24.19
CA HIS A 327 -32.38 18.75 -23.62
C HIS A 327 -31.45 19.80 -24.20
N MET A 328 -30.72 20.49 -23.34
CA MET A 328 -29.73 21.48 -23.74
C MET A 328 -28.38 21.03 -23.22
N ASP A 329 -27.38 21.01 -24.09
CA ASP A 329 -26.01 20.71 -23.74
C ASP A 329 -25.05 21.66 -24.46
N LEU A 330 -23.87 21.89 -23.88
CA LEU A 330 -22.84 22.74 -24.48
C LEU A 330 -21.67 21.87 -24.91
N VAL A 331 -21.50 21.69 -26.21
CA VAL A 331 -20.31 21.04 -26.76
C VAL A 331 -19.20 22.09 -26.79
N THR A 332 -18.15 21.89 -25.98
CA THR A 332 -17.02 22.82 -25.84
C THR A 332 -15.74 22.22 -26.42
N ALA A 333 -14.68 23.03 -26.51
CA ALA A 333 -13.36 22.64 -27.04
C ALA A 333 -13.36 22.25 -28.52
N LEU A 334 -14.25 22.88 -29.32
CA LEU A 334 -14.21 22.74 -30.77
C LEU A 334 -13.01 23.50 -31.36
N PRO A 335 -12.37 22.97 -32.42
CA PRO A 335 -11.24 23.64 -33.07
C PRO A 335 -11.67 24.98 -33.67
N LEU A 336 -10.86 26.02 -33.46
CA LEU A 336 -11.14 27.37 -33.99
C LEU A 336 -10.93 27.38 -35.52
N GLY A 337 -11.96 27.83 -36.24
CA GLY A 337 -11.97 27.94 -37.71
C GLY A 337 -11.57 29.32 -38.25
N GLY A 338 -11.17 30.26 -37.38
CA GLY A 338 -10.72 31.61 -37.74
C GLY A 338 -10.90 32.63 -36.61
N ASP A 339 -10.46 33.87 -36.84
CA ASP A 339 -10.38 34.95 -35.82
C ASP A 339 -11.73 35.37 -35.21
N LYS A 340 -12.86 34.93 -35.79
CA LYS A 340 -14.23 35.18 -35.28
C LYS A 340 -14.98 33.90 -34.92
N SER A 341 -14.30 32.77 -34.77
CA SER A 341 -14.95 31.49 -34.46
C SER A 341 -15.13 31.29 -32.94
N SER A 342 -16.25 30.68 -32.57
CA SER A 342 -16.53 30.24 -31.19
C SER A 342 -16.01 28.81 -30.98
N ASN A 343 -15.48 28.52 -29.80
CA ASN A 343 -14.98 27.18 -29.43
C ASN A 343 -16.05 26.28 -28.78
N ALA A 344 -17.31 26.72 -28.80
CA ALA A 344 -18.44 26.02 -28.21
C ALA A 344 -19.70 26.19 -29.06
N CYS A 345 -20.54 25.14 -29.07
CA CYS A 345 -21.85 25.12 -29.70
C CYS A 345 -22.89 24.68 -28.66
N LEU A 346 -24.00 25.41 -28.59
CA LEU A 346 -25.15 25.03 -27.78
C LEU A 346 -26.00 24.06 -28.58
N VAL A 347 -26.09 22.82 -28.12
CA VAL A 347 -26.92 21.79 -28.75
C VAL A 347 -28.24 21.73 -28.00
N ILE A 348 -29.32 21.93 -28.74
CA ILE A 348 -30.68 21.84 -28.23
C ILE A 348 -31.36 20.65 -28.91
N VAL A 349 -31.74 19.63 -28.14
CA VAL A 349 -32.40 18.43 -28.66
C VAL A 349 -33.81 18.37 -28.12
N ASP A 350 -34.80 18.39 -29.00
CA ASP A 350 -36.17 18.04 -28.63
C ASP A 350 -36.24 16.52 -28.39
N ARG A 351 -36.65 16.13 -27.17
CA ARG A 351 -36.64 14.72 -26.75
C ARG A 351 -37.67 13.88 -27.52
N TYR A 352 -38.78 14.49 -27.94
CA TYR A 352 -39.84 13.80 -28.70
C TYR A 352 -39.39 13.48 -30.13
N SER A 353 -38.94 14.48 -30.88
CA SER A 353 -38.48 14.31 -32.27
C SER A 353 -37.08 13.70 -32.39
N LYS A 354 -36.32 13.65 -31.29
CA LYS A 354 -34.90 13.24 -31.25
C LYS A 354 -34.02 14.02 -32.22
N THR A 355 -34.46 15.20 -32.62
CA THR A 355 -33.80 16.03 -33.63
C THR A 355 -32.96 17.09 -32.94
N PRO A 356 -31.63 17.12 -33.17
CA PRO A 356 -30.77 18.17 -32.65
C PRO A 356 -30.90 19.45 -33.48
N ILE A 357 -30.85 20.59 -32.79
CA ILE A 357 -30.81 21.94 -33.33
C ILE A 357 -29.50 22.55 -32.80
N PHE A 358 -28.72 23.12 -33.71
CA PHE A 358 -27.37 23.63 -33.46
C PHE A 358 -27.32 25.15 -33.57
#